data_AF-A0A2E4DML5-F1
#
_entry.id   AF-A0A2E4DML5-F1
#
_cell.length_a   1.000
_cell.length_b   1.000
_cell.length_c   1.000
_cell.angle_alpha   90.00
_cell.angle_beta   90.00
_cell.angle_gamma   90.00
#
_symmetry.space_group_name_H-M   'P 1'
#
loop_
_entity.id
_entity.type
_entity.pdbx_description
1 polymer ?
#
loop_
_entity_poly.entity_id
_entity_poly.type
_entity_poly.pdbx_seq_one_letter_code
_entity_poly.pdbx_strand_id
1 'polypeptide(L)'
;MAKSVIHHLQQWDSNLFMRIFNMNGGRLVNKSLFWVSRSGDGHLYILIMSSLLVFRPNEWKIIFVCGSCAFTIELCLYFLVKKKVKRDRPFDRIEGISFLIQPPDQFSFPSGHTAGAFMVSIVLGNFYSVVMFPMLAWATVVGFSRIYLGVHYPTDVLAGTLLGIASAMIGLHFIT
;
A
#
# COMPACT_ATOMS: atom_id res chain seq x y z
N MET A 1 30.41 -7.77 4.84
CA MET A 1 29.20 -8.61 4.92
C MET A 1 27.92 -7.80 4.63
N ALA A 2 27.55 -6.79 5.43
CA ALA A 2 26.32 -6.00 5.23
C ALA A 2 26.16 -5.34 3.84
N LYS A 3 27.23 -4.77 3.26
CA LYS A 3 27.20 -4.17 1.91
C LYS A 3 26.87 -5.19 0.81
N SER A 4 27.35 -6.43 0.94
CA SER A 4 27.05 -7.52 -0.01
C SER A 4 25.59 -7.95 0.10
N VAL A 5 25.04 -8.07 1.32
CA VAL A 5 23.63 -8.40 1.53
C VAL A 5 22.71 -7.34 0.92
N ILE A 6 22.97 -6.05 1.17
CA ILE A 6 22.18 -4.95 0.59
C ILE A 6 22.23 -4.99 -0.94
N HIS A 7 23.40 -5.23 -1.52
CA HIS A 7 23.55 -5.34 -2.96
C HIS A 7 22.72 -6.51 -3.53
N HIS A 8 22.80 -7.70 -2.92
CA HIS A 8 21.99 -8.85 -3.34
C HIS A 8 20.48 -8.58 -3.24
N LEU A 9 20.05 -7.91 -2.17
CA LEU A 9 18.66 -7.53 -1.97
C LEU A 9 18.19 -6.57 -3.08
N GLN A 10 18.98 -5.54 -3.39
CA GLN A 10 18.67 -4.61 -4.48
C GLN A 10 18.60 -5.30 -5.84
N GLN A 11 19.52 -6.22 -6.11
CA GLN A 11 19.54 -6.95 -7.38
C GLN A 11 18.34 -7.89 -7.51
N TRP A 12 17.98 -8.59 -6.43
CA TRP A 12 16.79 -9.42 -6.38
C TRP A 12 15.52 -8.59 -6.61
N ASP A 13 15.42 -7.45 -5.95
CA ASP A 13 14.26 -6.56 -6.01
C ASP A 13 14.08 -5.94 -7.41
N SER A 14 15.18 -5.50 -8.04
CA SER A 14 15.19 -5.04 -9.43
C SER A 14 14.84 -6.16 -10.41
N ASN A 15 15.39 -7.37 -10.24
CA ASN A 15 15.08 -8.50 -11.12
C ASN A 15 13.61 -8.90 -11.04
N LEU A 16 13.03 -8.95 -9.84
CA LEU A 16 11.62 -9.26 -9.66
C LEU A 16 10.73 -8.14 -10.20
N PHE A 17 11.10 -6.88 -9.96
CA PHE A 17 10.44 -5.73 -10.56
C PHE A 17 10.42 -5.86 -12.10
N MET A 18 11.57 -6.12 -12.75
CA MET A 18 11.66 -6.26 -14.21
C MET A 18 10.78 -7.39 -14.76
N ARG A 19 10.73 -8.53 -14.06
CA ARG A 19 9.85 -9.65 -14.45
C ARG A 19 8.39 -9.25 -14.46
N ILE A 20 7.95 -8.49 -13.46
CA ILE A 20 6.55 -8.04 -13.33
C ILE A 20 6.26 -6.91 -14.32
N PHE A 21 7.15 -5.93 -14.44
CA PHE A 21 6.98 -4.78 -15.33
C PHE A 21 6.92 -5.19 -16.81
N ASN A 22 7.70 -6.21 -17.21
CA ASN A 22 7.71 -6.75 -18.56
C ASN A 22 6.55 -7.71 -18.85
N MET A 23 5.62 -7.92 -17.92
CA MET A 23 4.40 -8.68 -18.21
C MET A 23 3.58 -7.90 -19.24
N ASN A 24 3.47 -8.41 -20.47
CA ASN A 24 2.66 -7.78 -21.52
C ASN A 24 1.16 -8.07 -21.31
N GLY A 25 0.55 -7.44 -20.29
CA GLY A 25 -0.87 -7.62 -19.98
C GLY A 25 -1.83 -6.96 -21.00
N GLY A 26 -1.30 -6.22 -21.97
CA GLY A 26 -2.10 -5.50 -22.95
C GLY A 26 -2.93 -4.36 -22.34
N ARG A 27 -3.74 -3.71 -23.19
CA ARG A 27 -4.46 -2.49 -22.81
C ARG A 27 -5.48 -2.69 -21.68
N LEU A 28 -6.15 -3.84 -21.65
CA LEU A 28 -7.18 -4.13 -20.66
C LEU A 28 -6.60 -4.30 -19.27
N VAL A 29 -5.55 -5.13 -19.12
CA VAL A 29 -4.90 -5.35 -17.82
C VAL A 29 -4.28 -4.06 -17.30
N ASN A 30 -3.60 -3.29 -18.16
CA ASN A 30 -3.02 -2.00 -17.79
C ASN A 30 -4.09 -1.04 -17.23
N LYS A 31 -5.24 -0.96 -17.90
CA LYS A 31 -6.36 -0.11 -17.46
C LYS A 31 -6.99 -0.63 -16.16
N SER A 32 -7.17 -1.93 -16.02
CA SER A 32 -7.71 -2.53 -14.79
C SER A 32 -6.79 -2.27 -13.59
N LEU A 33 -5.49 -2.53 -13.72
CA LEU A 33 -4.52 -2.30 -12.66
C LEU A 33 -4.35 -0.82 -12.34
N PHE A 34 -4.48 0.07 -13.32
CA PHE A 34 -4.56 1.51 -13.08
C PHE A 34 -5.72 1.86 -12.14
N TRP A 35 -6.93 1.36 -12.42
CA TRP A 35 -8.12 1.64 -11.59
C TRP A 35 -8.04 0.98 -10.23
N VAL A 36 -7.52 -0.24 -10.14
CA VAL A 36 -7.26 -0.88 -8.85
C VAL A 36 -6.27 -0.05 -8.04
N SER A 37 -5.16 0.38 -8.65
CA SER A 37 -4.21 1.25 -7.96
C SER A 37 -4.87 2.55 -7.47
N ARG A 38 -5.77 3.14 -8.27
CA ARG A 38 -6.47 4.38 -7.93
C ARG A 38 -7.43 4.21 -6.76
N SER A 39 -8.06 3.03 -6.63
CA SER A 39 -8.92 2.73 -5.49
C SER A 39 -8.18 2.74 -4.14
N GLY A 40 -6.85 2.56 -4.17
CA GLY A 40 -5.97 2.70 -3.02
C GLY A 40 -5.54 4.14 -2.70
N ASP A 41 -6.11 5.17 -3.32
CA ASP A 41 -5.81 6.57 -2.98
C ASP A 41 -6.38 6.93 -1.59
N GLY A 42 -5.54 7.49 -0.71
CA GLY A 42 -5.89 7.67 0.71
C GLY A 42 -7.14 8.51 1.01
N HIS A 43 -7.52 9.45 0.14
CA HIS A 43 -8.75 10.24 0.31
C HIS A 43 -10.02 9.38 0.20
N LEU A 44 -9.96 8.24 -0.48
CA LEU A 44 -11.09 7.32 -0.60
C LEU A 44 -11.34 6.55 0.69
N TYR A 45 -10.35 6.42 1.59
CA TYR A 45 -10.53 5.64 2.82
C TYR A 45 -11.57 6.25 3.75
N ILE A 46 -11.70 7.59 3.77
CA ILE A 46 -12.77 8.26 4.53
C ILE A 46 -14.14 7.79 4.01
N LEU A 47 -14.31 7.69 2.69
CA LEU A 47 -15.56 7.22 2.07
C LEU A 47 -15.80 5.73 2.37
N ILE A 48 -14.77 4.89 2.27
CA ILE A 48 -14.87 3.44 2.55
C ILE A 48 -15.22 3.21 4.02
N MET A 49 -14.57 3.92 4.94
CA MET A 49 -14.86 3.83 6.36
C MET A 49 -16.27 4.32 6.69
N SER A 50 -16.70 5.44 6.07
CA SER A 50 -18.01 6.02 6.30
C SER A 50 -19.14 5.17 5.73
N SER A 51 -18.94 4.52 4.58
CA SER A 51 -19.97 3.71 3.93
C SER A 51 -20.41 2.50 4.76
N LEU A 52 -19.50 1.93 5.55
CA LEU A 52 -19.79 0.77 6.39
C LEU A 52 -20.45 1.13 7.73
N LEU A 53 -20.38 2.41 8.17
CA LEU A 53 -21.01 2.85 9.42
C LEU A 53 -22.53 2.60 9.45
N VAL A 54 -23.18 2.56 8.29
CA VAL A 54 -24.62 2.25 8.14
C VAL A 54 -24.97 0.87 8.69
N PHE A 55 -24.06 -0.10 8.61
CA PHE A 55 -24.31 -1.48 9.06
C PHE A 55 -24.05 -1.71 10.55
N ARG A 56 -23.33 -0.81 11.23
CA ARG A 56 -23.11 -0.83 12.68
C ARG A 56 -23.28 0.57 13.28
N PRO A 57 -24.52 1.11 13.26
CA PRO A 57 -24.79 2.48 13.70
C PRO A 57 -24.54 2.72 15.19
N ASN A 58 -24.36 1.66 16.00
CA ASN A 58 -24.02 1.79 17.42
C ASN A 58 -22.50 1.81 17.67
N GLU A 59 -21.69 1.37 16.70
CA GLU A 59 -20.24 1.23 16.82
C GLU A 59 -19.49 2.32 16.04
N TRP A 60 -20.20 3.30 15.46
CA TRP A 60 -19.57 4.26 14.55
C TRP A 60 -18.44 5.07 15.20
N LYS A 61 -18.60 5.46 16.46
CA LYS A 61 -17.59 6.23 17.21
C LYS A 61 -16.30 5.44 17.33
N ILE A 62 -16.44 4.15 17.65
CA ILE A 62 -15.28 3.31 17.93
C ILE A 62 -14.55 2.93 16.64
N ILE A 63 -15.29 2.63 15.56
CA ILE A 63 -14.74 2.42 14.20
C ILE A 63 -14.00 3.67 13.73
N PHE A 64 -14.60 4.85 13.90
CA PHE A 64 -14.02 6.12 13.48
C PHE A 64 -12.74 6.45 14.25
N VAL A 65 -12.74 6.29 15.58
CA VAL A 65 -11.56 6.54 16.42
C VAL A 65 -10.42 5.60 16.02
N CYS A 66 -10.68 4.30 15.89
CA CYS A 66 -9.62 3.35 15.50
C CYS A 66 -9.05 3.59 14.13
N GLY A 67 -9.90 3.84 13.13
CA GLY A 67 -9.39 4.17 11.80
C GLY A 67 -8.63 5.49 11.77
N SER A 68 -9.09 6.51 12.51
CA SER A 68 -8.39 7.79 12.60
C SER A 68 -7.02 7.64 13.28
N CYS A 69 -6.96 6.86 14.36
CA CYS A 69 -5.70 6.53 15.04
C CYS A 69 -4.77 5.74 14.11
N ALA A 70 -5.25 4.67 13.49
CA ALA A 70 -4.48 3.85 12.56
C ALA A 70 -3.94 4.66 11.37
N PHE A 71 -4.79 5.49 10.75
CA PHE A 71 -4.42 6.35 9.63
C PHE A 71 -3.40 7.42 10.03
N THR A 72 -3.57 8.03 11.21
CA THR A 72 -2.61 9.01 11.73
C THR A 72 -1.23 8.37 11.96
N ILE A 73 -1.20 7.20 12.59
CA ILE A 73 0.03 6.44 12.82
C ILE A 73 0.69 6.07 11.50
N GLU A 74 -0.09 5.55 10.55
CA GLU A 74 0.38 5.18 9.21
C GLU A 74 1.02 6.38 8.51
N LEU A 75 0.34 7.52 8.43
CA LEU A 75 0.86 8.72 7.78
C LEU A 75 2.13 9.24 8.46
N CYS A 76 2.16 9.31 9.79
CA CYS A 76 3.33 9.76 10.53
C CYS A 76 4.55 8.88 10.25
N LEU A 77 4.38 7.56 10.33
CA LEU A 77 5.44 6.60 10.07
C LEU A 77 5.85 6.59 8.59
N TYR A 78 4.89 6.65 7.67
CA TYR A 78 5.11 6.77 6.23
C TYR A 78 6.02 7.96 5.90
N PHE A 79 5.66 9.16 6.35
CA PHE A 79 6.45 10.37 6.08
C PHE A 79 7.82 10.32 6.74
N LEU A 80 7.92 9.79 7.96
CA LEU A 80 9.19 9.64 8.66
C LEU A 80 10.13 8.68 7.94
N VAL A 81 9.65 7.49 7.56
CA VAL A 81 10.43 6.48 6.85
C VAL A 81 10.81 6.99 5.47
N LYS A 82 9.87 7.58 4.72
CA LYS A 82 10.13 8.09 3.37
C LYS A 82 11.18 9.20 3.36
N LYS A 83 11.13 10.14 4.31
CA LYS A 83 12.14 11.21 4.47
C LYS A 83 13.52 10.68 4.88
N LYS A 84 13.59 9.56 5.61
CA LYS A 84 14.86 8.95 6.04
C LYS A 84 15.49 8.09 4.95
N VAL A 85 14.69 7.24 4.30
CA VAL A 85 15.21 6.24 3.35
C VAL A 85 15.48 6.85 1.98
N LYS A 86 14.64 7.79 1.51
CA LYS A 86 14.83 8.52 0.23
C LYS A 86 15.23 7.64 -0.95
N ARG A 87 14.61 6.46 -1.06
CA ARG A 87 14.91 5.51 -2.13
C ARG A 87 14.36 6.03 -3.46
N ASP A 88 15.17 6.00 -4.50
CA ASP A 88 14.75 6.33 -5.88
C ASP A 88 13.70 5.33 -6.41
N ARG A 89 12.89 5.75 -7.37
CA ARG A 89 11.90 4.88 -8.02
C ARG A 89 12.53 4.03 -9.12
N PRO A 90 11.88 2.92 -9.52
CA PRO A 90 12.40 2.05 -10.56
C PRO A 90 12.73 2.77 -11.87
N PHE A 91 11.87 3.70 -12.31
CA PHE A 91 12.06 4.47 -13.54
C PHE A 91 13.17 5.53 -13.45
N ASP A 92 13.58 5.93 -12.24
CA ASP A 92 14.70 6.88 -12.07
C ASP A 92 16.05 6.17 -12.13
N ARG A 93 16.10 4.89 -11.74
CA ARG A 93 17.34 4.11 -11.59
C ARG A 93 17.61 3.14 -12.73
N ILE A 94 16.58 2.61 -13.37
CA ILE A 94 16.71 1.59 -14.41
C ILE A 94 16.39 2.21 -15.77
N GLU A 95 17.37 2.17 -16.67
CA GLU A 95 17.24 2.71 -18.02
C GLU A 95 16.18 1.96 -18.84
N GLY A 96 15.47 2.71 -19.70
CA GLY A 96 14.44 2.14 -20.59
C GLY A 96 13.09 1.90 -19.95
N ILE A 97 12.87 2.34 -18.71
CA ILE A 97 11.62 2.15 -17.98
C ILE A 97 10.86 3.47 -17.87
N SER A 98 9.61 3.46 -18.30
CA SER A 98 8.67 4.55 -18.08
C SER A 98 7.61 4.15 -17.06
N PHE A 99 7.17 5.10 -16.25
CA PHE A 99 6.02 4.89 -15.39
C PHE A 99 4.73 4.85 -16.22
N LEU A 100 3.81 3.96 -15.86
CA LEU A 100 2.46 3.94 -16.46
C LEU A 100 1.50 4.90 -15.75
N ILE A 101 1.90 5.43 -14.59
CA ILE A 101 1.17 6.41 -13.79
C ILE A 101 2.12 7.44 -13.20
N GLN A 102 1.72 8.71 -13.20
CA GLN A 102 2.52 9.76 -12.57
C GLN A 102 2.51 9.59 -11.05
N PRO A 103 3.67 9.40 -10.39
CA PRO A 103 3.72 9.32 -8.95
C PRO A 103 3.55 10.72 -8.34
N PRO A 104 2.96 10.82 -7.14
CA PRO A 104 2.74 12.10 -6.46
C PRO A 104 4.01 12.68 -5.82
N ASP A 105 5.08 11.87 -5.70
CA ASP A 105 6.34 12.23 -5.05
C ASP A 105 7.53 11.48 -5.67
N GLN A 106 8.74 11.93 -5.35
CA GLN A 106 10.00 11.38 -5.88
C GLN A 106 10.40 10.01 -5.30
N PHE A 107 10.04 9.69 -4.06
CA PHE A 107 10.63 8.54 -3.36
C PHE A 107 9.74 7.29 -3.42
N SER A 108 10.37 6.12 -3.55
CA SER A 108 9.65 4.84 -3.69
C SER A 108 9.30 4.18 -2.36
N PHE A 109 10.14 4.30 -1.34
CA PHE A 109 9.99 3.55 -0.09
C PHE A 109 9.33 4.36 1.05
N PRO A 110 8.37 3.79 1.82
CA PRO A 110 7.59 2.59 1.51
C PRO A 110 6.43 2.94 0.55
N SER A 111 5.68 1.93 0.11
CA SER A 111 4.49 2.13 -0.72
C SER A 111 3.28 2.62 0.11
N GLY A 112 2.92 3.91 -0.01
CA GLY A 112 1.79 4.51 0.71
C GLY A 112 0.41 3.92 0.34
N HIS A 113 0.15 3.71 -0.96
CA HIS A 113 -1.07 3.02 -1.41
C HIS A 113 -1.23 1.63 -0.80
N THR A 114 -0.12 0.89 -0.67
CA THR A 114 -0.13 -0.44 -0.07
C THR A 114 -0.38 -0.35 1.43
N ALA A 115 0.34 0.55 2.13
CA ALA A 115 0.18 0.74 3.57
C ALA A 115 -1.25 1.13 3.95
N GLY A 116 -1.80 2.12 3.26
CA GLY A 116 -3.18 2.55 3.43
C GLY A 116 -4.20 1.43 3.16
N ALA A 117 -4.02 0.67 2.07
CA ALA A 117 -4.94 -0.40 1.70
C ALA A 117 -4.94 -1.53 2.75
N PHE A 118 -3.77 -1.98 3.22
CA PHE A 118 -3.70 -2.99 4.27
C PHE A 118 -4.25 -2.48 5.61
N MET A 119 -3.97 -1.22 5.95
CA MET A 119 -4.48 -0.59 7.17
C MET A 119 -6.01 -0.59 7.21
N VAL A 120 -6.65 -0.08 6.15
CA VAL A 120 -8.11 0.00 6.09
C VAL A 120 -8.76 -1.39 6.04
N SER A 121 -8.15 -2.34 5.34
CA SER A 121 -8.61 -3.73 5.27
C SER A 121 -8.64 -4.40 6.64
N ILE A 122 -7.62 -4.19 7.47
CA ILE A 122 -7.54 -4.78 8.81
C ILE A 122 -8.49 -4.09 9.79
N VAL A 123 -8.53 -2.75 9.78
CA VAL A 123 -9.46 -2.01 10.63
C VAL A 123 -10.89 -2.44 10.34
N LEU A 124 -11.32 -2.42 9.08
CA LEU A 124 -12.69 -2.79 8.72
C LEU A 124 -12.95 -4.29 8.89
N GLY A 125 -11.99 -5.16 8.55
CA GLY A 125 -12.13 -6.60 8.76
C GLY A 125 -12.30 -6.98 10.23
N ASN A 126 -11.77 -6.19 11.18
CA ASN A 126 -11.96 -6.41 12.61
C ASN A 126 -13.42 -6.19 13.04
N PHE A 127 -14.10 -5.19 12.48
CA PHE A 127 -15.51 -4.91 12.77
C PHE A 127 -16.46 -5.73 11.88
N TYR A 128 -16.04 -6.07 10.66
CA TYR A 128 -16.84 -6.78 9.67
C TYR A 128 -16.06 -8.00 9.16
N SER A 129 -16.06 -9.09 9.93
CA SER A 129 -15.27 -10.30 9.60
C SER A 129 -15.51 -10.82 8.19
N VAL A 130 -16.74 -10.68 7.66
CA VAL A 130 -17.12 -11.09 6.30
C VAL A 130 -16.34 -10.35 5.20
N VAL A 131 -15.88 -9.12 5.45
CA VAL A 131 -15.14 -8.33 4.45
C VAL A 131 -13.62 -8.47 4.58
N MET A 132 -13.10 -9.08 5.65
CA MET A 132 -11.66 -9.21 5.91
C MET A 132 -10.91 -9.80 4.71
N PHE A 133 -11.30 -10.99 4.25
CA PHE A 133 -10.63 -11.66 3.13
C PHE A 133 -10.78 -10.89 1.80
N PRO A 134 -11.98 -10.45 1.38
CA PRO A 134 -12.13 -9.61 0.20
C PRO A 134 -11.25 -8.34 0.23
N MET A 135 -11.17 -7.67 1.37
CA MET A 135 -10.39 -6.45 1.52
C MET A 135 -8.89 -6.71 1.54
N LEU A 136 -8.40 -7.80 2.14
CA LEU A 136 -7.00 -8.20 2.06
C LEU A 136 -6.60 -8.62 0.64
N ALA A 137 -7.48 -9.31 -0.09
CA ALA A 137 -7.28 -9.62 -1.49
C ALA A 137 -7.17 -8.34 -2.32
N TRP A 138 -8.09 -7.39 -2.14
CA TRP A 138 -8.02 -6.07 -2.76
C TRP A 138 -6.71 -5.34 -2.45
N ALA A 139 -6.31 -5.26 -1.18
CA ALA A 139 -5.06 -4.59 -0.77
C ALA A 139 -3.81 -5.25 -1.38
N THR A 140 -3.84 -6.57 -1.54
CA THR A 140 -2.79 -7.32 -2.23
C THR A 140 -2.70 -6.95 -3.70
N VAL A 141 -3.85 -6.85 -4.41
CA VAL A 141 -3.88 -6.43 -5.82
C VAL A 141 -3.49 -4.95 -5.97
N VAL A 142 -3.86 -4.08 -5.01
CA VAL A 142 -3.36 -2.70 -4.95
C VAL A 142 -1.84 -2.71 -4.89
N GLY A 143 -1.23 -3.44 -3.95
CA GLY A 143 0.23 -3.55 -3.85
C GLY A 143 0.88 -4.07 -5.13
N PHE A 144 0.35 -5.16 -5.70
CA PHE A 144 0.84 -5.72 -6.96
C PHE A 144 0.77 -4.71 -8.11
N SER A 145 -0.34 -3.96 -8.23
CA SER A 145 -0.52 -2.95 -9.27
C SER A 145 0.56 -1.87 -9.21
N ARG A 146 1.08 -1.54 -8.03
CA ARG A 146 2.15 -0.54 -7.86
C ARG A 146 3.48 -0.99 -8.46
N ILE A 147 3.76 -2.29 -8.41
CA ILE A 147 4.94 -2.90 -9.04
C ILE A 147 4.75 -2.92 -10.55
N TYR A 148 3.60 -3.44 -11.00
CA TYR A 148 3.25 -3.56 -12.41
C TYR A 148 3.27 -2.21 -13.14
N LEU A 149 2.75 -1.14 -12.51
CA LEU A 149 2.69 0.19 -13.11
C LEU A 149 4.03 0.95 -13.08
N GLY A 150 5.10 0.31 -12.62
CA GLY A 150 6.46 0.83 -12.73
C GLY A 150 6.90 1.78 -11.61
N VAL A 151 6.10 1.96 -10.56
CA VAL A 151 6.32 3.04 -9.57
C VAL A 151 6.93 2.58 -8.24
N HIS A 152 6.91 1.28 -7.94
CA HIS A 152 7.43 0.72 -6.70
C HIS A 152 8.14 -0.62 -6.93
N TYR A 153 9.14 -0.90 -6.11
CA TYR A 153 9.77 -2.20 -6.02
C TYR A 153 8.96 -3.16 -5.12
N PRO A 154 9.10 -4.48 -5.28
CA PRO A 154 8.52 -5.48 -4.38
C PRO A 154 8.78 -5.23 -2.89
N THR A 155 10.00 -4.82 -2.50
CA THR A 155 10.27 -4.51 -1.08
C THR A 155 9.59 -3.24 -0.58
N ASP A 156 9.29 -2.26 -1.45
CA ASP A 156 8.51 -1.08 -1.06
C ASP A 156 7.07 -1.48 -0.71
N VAL A 157 6.51 -2.44 -1.48
CA VAL A 157 5.17 -3.01 -1.25
C VAL A 157 5.16 -3.82 0.04
N LEU A 158 6.14 -4.70 0.25
CA LEU A 158 6.25 -5.47 1.50
C LEU A 158 6.35 -4.56 2.73
N ALA A 159 7.18 -3.51 2.66
CA ALA A 159 7.28 -2.54 3.74
C ALA A 159 5.98 -1.76 3.95
N GLY A 160 5.28 -1.42 2.86
CA GLY A 160 3.94 -0.84 2.92
C GLY A 160 2.95 -1.77 3.63
N THR A 161 2.89 -3.04 3.25
CA THR A 161 2.06 -4.06 3.90
C THR A 161 2.33 -4.12 5.41
N LEU A 162 3.60 -4.24 5.82
CA LEU A 162 3.96 -4.30 7.23
C LEU A 162 3.58 -3.03 7.99
N LEU A 163 3.80 -1.86 7.38
CA LEU A 163 3.42 -0.58 7.95
C LEU A 163 1.90 -0.48 8.16
N GLY A 164 1.12 -0.87 7.15
CA GLY A 164 -0.34 -0.87 7.22
C GLY A 164 -0.88 -1.79 8.32
N ILE A 165 -0.37 -3.01 8.38
CA ILE A 165 -0.71 -4.00 9.42
C ILE A 165 -0.40 -3.45 10.80
N ALA A 166 0.83 -2.98 11.03
CA ALA A 166 1.26 -2.47 12.33
C ALA A 166 0.41 -1.27 12.78
N SER A 167 0.13 -0.34 11.86
CA SER A 167 -0.66 0.85 12.16
C SER A 167 -2.11 0.49 12.53
N ALA A 168 -2.71 -0.47 11.81
CA ALA A 168 -4.04 -0.98 12.14
C ALA A 168 -4.07 -1.69 13.50
N MET A 169 -3.08 -2.54 13.80
CA MET A 169 -2.99 -3.23 15.09
C MET A 169 -2.87 -2.25 16.26
N ILE A 170 -2.04 -1.21 16.14
CA ILE A 170 -1.91 -0.17 17.16
C ILE A 170 -3.21 0.62 17.30
N GLY A 171 -3.86 0.96 16.18
CA GLY A 171 -5.14 1.66 16.18
C GLY A 171 -6.24 0.86 16.89
N LEU A 172 -6.27 -0.46 16.71
CA LEU A 172 -7.26 -1.37 17.30
C LEU A 172 -6.94 -1.80 18.75
N HIS A 173 -5.72 -1.58 19.22
CA HIS A 173 -5.21 -2.11 20.48
C HIS A 173 -6.07 -1.79 21.71
N PHE A 174 -6.77 -0.65 21.69
CA PHE A 174 -7.60 -0.21 22.82
C PHE A 174 -9.00 -0.86 22.88
N ILE A 175 -9.34 -1.75 21.94
CA ILE A 175 -10.67 -2.40 21.84
C ILE A 175 -10.56 -3.92 21.91
N THR A 176 -9.48 -4.48 21.36
CA THR A 176 -9.17 -5.92 21.41
C THR A 176 -8.59 -6.30 22.76
#